data_AF-A0A1E1W094-F1
#
_entry.id   AF-A0A1E1W094-F1
#
_cell.length_a   1.000
_cell.length_b   1.000
_cell.length_c   1.000
_cell.angle_alpha   90.00
_cell.angle_beta   90.00
_cell.angle_gamma   90.00
#
_symmetry.space_group_name_H-M   'P 1'
#
loop_
_entity.id
_entity.type
_entity.pdbx_description
1 polymer ?
#
loop_
_entity_poly.entity_id
_entity_poly.type
_entity_poly.pdbx_seq_one_letter_code
_entity_poly.pdbx_strand_id
1 'polypeptide(L)'
;GGNGRRGKVNEIQDWSAASPRSAAYVVWDNGAKNLYRVGFEGMADLKVVNDVKGQNVYKEHLPLLGELGPGRTGPHGLQVGDQVNVDLDLEIVQSLQQGH
;
A
#
# COMPACT_ATOMS: atom_id res chain seq x y z
N GLY A 1 11.75 23.63 8.07
CA GLY A 1 12.51 24.05 9.27
C GLY A 1 13.81 23.27 9.28
N GLY A 2 14.96 23.94 9.14
CA GLY A 2 16.28 23.29 8.99
C GLY A 2 16.62 22.26 10.08
N ASN A 3 17.79 21.62 9.92
CA ASN A 3 18.20 20.48 10.75
C ASN A 3 18.03 20.74 12.26
N GLY A 4 17.44 19.79 12.98
CA GLY A 4 17.20 19.87 14.43
C GLY A 4 16.00 20.72 14.87
N ARG A 5 15.33 21.46 13.98
CA ARG A 5 14.09 22.17 14.34
C ARG A 5 12.92 21.20 14.45
N ARG A 6 11.93 21.57 15.26
CA ARG A 6 10.70 20.80 15.48
C ARG A 6 9.51 21.50 14.81
N GLY A 7 8.51 20.69 14.51
CA GLY A 7 7.26 21.10 13.91
C GLY A 7 6.19 20.06 14.16
N LYS A 8 4.95 20.45 13.93
CA LYS A 8 3.79 19.59 14.07
C LYS A 8 3.31 19.13 12.69
N VAL A 9 3.12 17.82 12.55
CA VAL A 9 2.39 17.26 11.40
C VAL A 9 0.94 17.69 11.54
N ASN A 10 0.44 18.43 10.55
CA ASN A 10 -0.93 18.91 10.53
C ASN A 10 -1.85 17.94 9.77
N GLU A 11 -1.35 17.37 8.67
CA GLU A 11 -2.12 16.47 7.81
C GLU A 11 -1.21 15.48 7.08
N ILE A 12 -1.73 14.28 6.82
CA ILE A 12 -1.15 13.31 5.90
C ILE A 12 -1.82 13.49 4.54
N GLN A 13 -1.02 13.72 3.52
CA GLN A 13 -1.47 14.03 2.17
C GLN A 13 -0.81 13.09 1.14
N ASP A 14 -1.26 13.22 -0.10
CA ASP A 14 -0.69 12.52 -1.24
C ASP A 14 0.50 13.33 -1.76
N TRP A 15 1.67 12.70 -1.94
CA TRP A 15 2.77 13.36 -2.64
C TRP A 15 2.44 13.53 -4.12
N SER A 16 1.78 12.53 -4.69
CA SER A 16 1.19 12.55 -6.03
C SER A 16 -0.05 11.68 -6.06
N ALA A 17 -0.93 11.88 -7.04
CA ALA A 17 -2.15 11.08 -7.19
C ALA A 17 -1.89 9.57 -7.33
N ALA A 18 -0.71 9.17 -7.80
CA ALA A 18 -0.30 7.78 -7.93
C ALA A 18 0.27 7.18 -6.63
N SER A 19 0.54 8.01 -5.62
CA SER A 19 1.10 7.60 -4.34
C SER A 19 0.33 8.28 -3.21
N PRO A 20 -0.87 7.77 -2.88
CA PRO A 20 -1.68 8.37 -1.83
C PRO A 20 -1.04 8.18 -0.44
N ARG A 21 -1.32 9.11 0.47
CA ARG A 21 -0.87 9.09 1.88
C ARG A 21 0.65 8.94 2.05
N SER A 22 1.42 9.48 1.11
CA SER A 22 2.88 9.35 1.03
C SER A 22 3.64 10.62 1.41
N ALA A 23 2.92 11.64 1.89
CA ALA A 23 3.46 12.92 2.31
C ALA A 23 2.86 13.40 3.63
N ALA A 24 3.61 14.26 4.34
CA ALA A 24 3.15 14.92 5.55
C ALA A 24 3.31 16.44 5.43
N TYR A 25 2.22 17.17 5.66
CA TYR A 25 2.23 18.63 5.73
C TYR A 25 2.61 19.07 7.15
N VAL A 26 3.73 19.78 7.27
CA VAL A 26 4.30 20.17 8.56
C VAL A 26 4.25 21.68 8.72
N VAL A 27 3.76 22.12 9.88
CA VAL A 27 3.90 23.48 10.37
C VAL A 27 5.05 23.48 11.38
N TRP A 28 6.15 24.11 11.03
CA TRP A 28 7.33 24.25 11.89
C TRP A 28 7.08 25.31 12.96
N ASP A 29 7.74 25.18 14.11
CA ASP A 29 7.55 26.10 15.25
C ASP A 29 7.91 27.56 14.91
N ASN A 30 8.73 27.77 13.88
CA ASN A 30 9.05 29.09 13.34
C ASN A 30 8.02 29.64 12.34
N GLY A 31 6.85 29.01 12.24
CA GLY A 31 5.75 29.40 11.34
C GLY A 31 5.92 28.97 9.89
N ALA A 32 7.10 28.47 9.48
CA ALA A 32 7.31 27.96 8.14
C ALA A 32 6.45 26.71 7.91
N LYS A 33 5.95 26.52 6.69
CA LYS A 33 5.12 25.38 6.32
C LYS A 33 5.69 24.72 5.09
N ASN A 34 5.69 23.39 5.05
CA ASN A 34 6.09 22.67 3.85
C ASN A 34 5.53 21.23 3.85
N LEU A 35 5.58 20.60 2.69
CA LEU A 35 5.24 19.20 2.47
C LEU A 35 6.52 18.36 2.38
N TYR A 36 6.52 17.19 3.01
CA TYR A 36 7.69 16.29 3.08
C TYR A 36 7.30 14.86 2.74
N ARG A 37 8.22 14.08 2.16
CA ARG A 37 7.97 12.67 1.81
C ARG A 37 8.00 11.79 3.05
N VAL A 38 7.00 10.93 3.13
CA VAL A 38 6.88 9.87 4.14
C VAL A 38 6.36 8.62 3.42
N GLY A 39 7.25 7.92 2.75
CA GLY A 39 6.96 6.69 1.97
C GLY A 39 7.00 6.88 0.46
N PHE A 40 6.87 8.10 -0.08
CA PHE A 40 7.03 8.36 -1.51
C PHE A 40 8.44 7.99 -1.97
N GLU A 41 8.56 7.15 -3.01
CA GLU A 41 9.83 6.58 -3.48
C GLU A 41 10.65 5.88 -2.38
N GLY A 42 9.99 5.40 -1.32
CA GLY A 42 10.67 4.81 -0.16
C GLY A 42 11.41 5.82 0.73
N MET A 43 11.18 7.13 0.54
CA MET A 43 11.89 8.19 1.24
C MET A 43 11.24 8.54 2.58
N ALA A 44 12.06 8.90 3.57
CA ALA A 44 11.64 9.36 4.88
C ALA A 44 12.35 10.69 5.22
N ASP A 45 11.75 11.81 4.80
CA ASP A 45 12.34 13.15 4.98
C ASP A 45 12.21 13.67 6.42
N LEU A 46 11.36 13.06 7.24
CA LEU A 46 11.05 13.46 8.62
C LEU A 46 11.41 12.37 9.62
N LYS A 47 11.84 12.78 10.81
CA LYS A 47 12.03 11.90 11.98
C LYS A 47 11.05 12.28 13.08
N VAL A 48 10.27 11.29 13.54
CA VAL A 48 9.32 11.47 14.64
C VAL A 48 10.07 11.62 15.97
N VAL A 49 9.68 12.63 16.75
CA VAL A 49 10.18 12.85 18.12
C VAL A 49 9.12 12.60 19.19
N ASN A 50 7.85 12.72 18.84
CA ASN A 50 6.71 12.38 19.67
C ASN A 50 5.60 11.87 18.73
N ASP A 51 5.19 10.62 18.92
CA ASP A 51 4.19 9.99 18.07
C ASP A 51 2.76 10.34 18.51
N VAL A 52 1.82 10.12 17.60
CA VAL A 52 0.40 10.23 17.86
C VAL A 52 -0.29 8.98 17.35
N LYS A 53 -1.44 8.63 17.92
CA LYS A 53 -2.23 7.51 17.41
C LYS A 53 -2.63 7.76 15.96
N GLY A 54 -2.23 6.84 15.10
CA GLY A 54 -2.71 6.75 13.73
C GLY A 54 -4.06 6.07 13.63
N GLN A 55 -4.39 5.59 12.43
CA GLN A 55 -5.58 4.79 12.19
C GLN A 55 -5.49 3.43 12.88
N ASN A 56 -6.63 2.94 13.37
CA ASN A 56 -6.75 1.57 13.85
C ASN A 56 -6.79 0.61 12.66
N VAL A 57 -6.11 -0.52 12.81
CA VAL A 57 -6.06 -1.60 11.81
C VAL A 57 -6.23 -2.95 12.52
N TYR A 58 -6.82 -3.92 11.82
CA TYR A 58 -6.84 -5.31 12.26
C TYR A 58 -5.48 -5.92 11.95
N LYS A 59 -4.64 -6.06 12.99
CA LYS A 59 -3.23 -6.41 12.84
C LYS A 59 -3.06 -7.77 12.15
N GLU A 60 -3.93 -8.71 12.49
CA GLU A 60 -4.04 -10.07 11.98
C GLU A 60 -4.49 -10.14 10.51
N HIS A 61 -5.00 -9.06 9.94
CA HIS A 61 -5.43 -9.01 8.54
C HIS A 61 -4.43 -8.26 7.62
N LEU A 62 -3.31 -7.77 8.16
CA LEU A 62 -2.29 -7.11 7.35
C LEU A 62 -1.43 -8.14 6.60
N PRO A 63 -1.16 -7.95 5.30
CA PRO A 63 -0.26 -8.82 4.56
C PRO A 63 1.17 -8.69 5.10
N LEU A 64 1.93 -9.80 5.07
CA LEU A 64 3.32 -9.81 5.48
C LEU A 64 4.21 -9.20 4.39
N LEU A 65 5.08 -8.26 4.79
CA LEU A 65 6.03 -7.62 3.88
C LEU A 65 7.09 -8.63 3.44
N GLY A 66 7.31 -8.75 2.12
CA GLY A 66 8.32 -9.65 1.55
C GLY A 66 7.83 -11.09 1.32
N GLU A 67 6.65 -11.45 1.82
CA GLU A 67 5.98 -12.66 1.37
C GLU A 67 5.27 -12.38 0.04
N LEU A 68 5.88 -12.85 -1.05
CA LEU A 68 5.20 -13.07 -2.32
C LEU A 68 4.26 -14.29 -2.19
N GLY A 69 3.39 -14.27 -1.17
CA GLY A 69 2.23 -15.15 -1.16
C GLY A 69 1.31 -14.76 -2.32
N PRO A 70 0.56 -15.69 -2.91
CA PRO A 70 -0.34 -15.40 -4.02
C PRO A 70 -1.28 -14.28 -3.59
N GLY A 71 -1.03 -13.09 -4.15
CA GLY A 71 -1.74 -11.87 -3.79
C GLY A 71 -3.24 -12.11 -3.84
N ARG A 72 -3.95 -11.65 -2.80
CA ARG A 72 -5.42 -11.69 -2.66
C ARG A 72 -6.02 -13.07 -2.49
N THR A 73 -5.28 -14.00 -1.92
CA THR A 73 -5.87 -15.25 -1.52
C THR A 73 -5.38 -15.54 -0.12
N GLY A 74 -6.29 -15.83 0.81
CA GLY A 74 -5.92 -16.58 1.99
C GLY A 74 -5.36 -17.96 1.58
N PRO A 75 -5.41 -19.00 2.42
CA PRO A 75 -4.83 -20.31 2.10
C PRO A 75 -5.44 -21.00 0.87
N HIS A 76 -6.38 -20.36 0.18
CA HIS A 76 -6.69 -20.80 -1.15
C HIS A 76 -7.09 -19.69 -2.11
N GLY A 77 -6.17 -19.45 -3.04
CA GLY A 77 -6.45 -18.96 -4.37
C GLY A 77 -6.87 -20.12 -5.22
N LEU A 78 -8.06 -20.01 -5.81
CA LEU A 78 -8.84 -21.11 -6.35
C LEU A 78 -9.25 -22.15 -5.31
N GLN A 79 -10.51 -22.00 -4.92
CA GLN A 79 -11.33 -22.91 -4.14
C GLN A 79 -12.47 -23.44 -5.00
N VAL A 80 -13.15 -24.47 -4.53
CA VAL A 80 -14.44 -24.87 -5.11
C VAL A 80 -15.41 -23.69 -5.01
N GLY A 81 -15.84 -23.14 -6.15
CA GLY A 81 -16.77 -21.99 -6.25
C GLY A 81 -16.25 -20.78 -7.04
N ASP A 82 -14.96 -20.74 -7.38
CA ASP A 82 -14.36 -19.61 -8.11
C ASP A 82 -14.62 -19.67 -9.63
N GLN A 83 -14.68 -18.50 -10.28
CA GLN A 83 -14.90 -18.37 -11.74
C GLN A 83 -13.58 -18.22 -12.50
N VAL A 84 -13.46 -18.88 -13.66
CA VAL A 84 -12.27 -18.88 -14.52
C VAL A 84 -12.63 -18.69 -16.01
N ASN A 85 -11.66 -18.26 -16.83
CA ASN A 85 -11.82 -18.04 -18.28
C ASN A 85 -10.86 -18.93 -19.11
N VAL A 86 -11.25 -19.27 -20.34
CA VAL A 86 -10.44 -20.11 -21.25
C VAL A 86 -10.12 -19.33 -22.53
N ASP A 87 -8.83 -19.08 -22.75
CA ASP A 87 -8.31 -18.30 -23.88
C ASP A 87 -7.61 -19.21 -24.91
N LEU A 88 -8.34 -20.19 -25.46
CA LEU A 88 -7.89 -21.11 -26.51
C LEU A 88 -8.93 -21.24 -27.63
N ASP A 89 -8.48 -21.57 -28.84
CA ASP A 89 -9.35 -21.82 -29.99
C ASP A 89 -10.25 -23.05 -29.79
N LEU A 90 -11.44 -22.99 -30.39
CA LEU A 90 -12.50 -24.00 -30.19
C LEU A 90 -12.04 -25.44 -30.49
N GLU A 91 -11.26 -25.63 -31.54
CA GLU A 91 -10.78 -26.96 -31.96
C GLU A 91 -9.87 -27.60 -30.90
N ILE A 92 -9.04 -26.78 -30.26
CA ILE A 92 -8.14 -27.24 -29.19
C ILE A 92 -8.94 -27.64 -27.97
N VAL A 93 -9.92 -26.82 -27.57
CA VAL A 93 -10.79 -27.11 -26.42
C VAL A 93 -11.56 -28.42 -26.64
N GLN A 94 -12.03 -28.69 -27.86
CA GLN A 94 -12.73 -29.94 -28.18
C GLN A 94 -11.86 -31.18 -28.03
N SER A 95 -10.61 -31.12 -28.48
CA SER A 95 -9.68 -32.25 -28.36
C SER A 95 -9.39 -32.63 -26.90
N LEU A 96 -9.29 -31.62 -26.02
CA LEU A 96 -8.93 -31.80 -24.62
C LEU A 96 -10.07 -32.38 -23.77
N GLN A 97 -11.32 -32.24 -24.22
CA GLN A 97 -12.50 -32.71 -23.48
C GLN A 97 -12.87 -34.18 -23.77
N GLN A 98 -12.07 -34.92 -24.54
CA GLN A 98 -12.33 -36.35 -24.73
C GLN A 98 -11.93 -37.15 -23.47
N GLY A 99 -12.93 -37.42 -22.61
CA GLY A 99 -12.76 -38.22 -21.40
C GLY A 99 -12.55 -37.43 -20.10
N HIS A 100 -12.72 -36.10 -20.16
CA HIS A 100 -12.83 -35.18 -19.04
C HIS A 100 -14.27 -34.68 -18.90
#